data_AF-A0A5A7X3U5-F1
#
_entry.id   AF-A0A5A7X3U5-F1
#
_cell.length_a   1.000
_cell.length_b   1.000
_cell.length_c   1.000
_cell.angle_alpha   90.00
_cell.angle_beta   90.00
_cell.angle_gamma   90.00
#
_symmetry.space_group_name_H-M   'P 1'
#
loop_
_entity.id
_entity.type
_entity.pdbx_description
1 polymer ?
#
loop_
_entity_poly.entity_id
_entity_poly.type
_entity_poly.pdbx_seq_one_letter_code
_entity_poly.pdbx_strand_id
1 'polypeptide(L)'
;MLTILSGFALHLYRVIFGDELTLQYAVTPKTDVLLMIPMTYAAITGILTYRRMVFANRVHQVALTASLVYITASVPLHFYVAFVMQDVSVYVHMFGVWFSWLLICLVYPAFLFMLWRVRYQDGAK
;
A
#
# COMPACT_ATOMS: atom_id res chain seq x y z
N MET A 1 -6.03 5.43 -4.59
CA MET A 1 -6.98 5.45 -3.46
C MET A 1 -7.42 4.05 -3.08
N LEU A 2 -8.02 3.27 -4.00
CA LEU A 2 -8.50 1.90 -3.73
C LEU A 2 -7.49 1.02 -2.98
N THR A 3 -6.24 0.96 -3.45
CA THR A 3 -5.17 0.18 -2.83
C THR A 3 -4.97 0.48 -1.34
N ILE A 4 -5.00 1.76 -0.96
CA ILE A 4 -4.80 2.20 0.42
C ILE A 4 -6.02 1.83 1.26
N LEU A 5 -7.23 1.99 0.71
CA LEU A 5 -8.47 1.60 1.39
C LEU A 5 -8.56 0.10 1.64
N SER A 6 -8.19 -0.72 0.64
CA SER A 6 -8.15 -2.17 0.78
C SER A 6 -7.12 -2.60 1.84
N GLY A 7 -5.91 -2.02 1.80
CA GLY A 7 -4.89 -2.26 2.83
C GLY A 7 -5.39 -1.85 4.22
N PHE A 8 -6.00 -0.68 4.34
CA PHE A 8 -6.58 -0.20 5.60
C PHE A 8 -7.62 -1.18 6.16
N ALA A 9 -8.53 -1.68 5.32
CA ALA A 9 -9.55 -2.63 5.75
C ALA A 9 -8.93 -3.95 6.27
N LEU A 10 -7.91 -4.48 5.59
CA LEU A 10 -7.22 -5.70 6.01
C LEU A 10 -6.46 -5.51 7.33
N HIS A 11 -5.73 -4.40 7.48
CA HIS A 11 -5.03 -4.10 8.73
C HIS A 11 -6.00 -3.83 9.88
N LEU A 12 -7.13 -3.18 9.61
CA LEU A 12 -8.16 -2.94 10.62
C LEU A 12 -8.80 -4.25 11.07
N TYR A 13 -9.12 -5.14 10.12
CA TYR A 13 -9.62 -6.48 10.43
C TYR A 13 -8.63 -7.22 11.34
N ARG A 14 -7.33 -7.18 11.03
CA ARG A 14 -6.29 -7.78 11.85
C ARG A 14 -6.22 -7.22 13.26
N VAL A 15 -6.33 -5.91 13.41
CA VAL A 15 -6.32 -5.26 14.72
C VAL A 15 -7.53 -5.66 15.57
N ILE A 16 -8.71 -5.81 14.95
CA ILE A 16 -9.96 -6.13 15.67
C ILE A 16 -10.07 -7.62 16.00
N PHE A 17 -9.75 -8.49 15.04
CA PHE A 17 -10.02 -9.94 15.11
C PHE A 17 -8.77 -10.79 15.36
N GLY A 18 -7.57 -10.21 15.31
CA GLY A 18 -6.32 -10.93 15.55
C GLY A 18 -5.81 -11.71 14.34
N ASP A 19 -4.63 -12.31 14.50
CA ASP A 19 -3.87 -12.91 13.41
C ASP A 19 -4.54 -14.18 12.83
N GLU A 20 -5.07 -15.06 13.69
CA GLU A 20 -5.69 -16.32 13.26
C GLU A 20 -6.89 -16.10 12.34
N LEU A 21 -7.88 -15.31 12.79
CA LEU A 21 -9.06 -15.00 11.99
C LEU A 21 -8.69 -14.22 10.72
N THR A 22 -7.66 -13.39 10.79
CA THR A 22 -7.17 -12.64 9.62
C THR A 22 -6.64 -13.58 8.56
N LEU A 23 -5.77 -14.52 8.90
CA LEU A 23 -5.21 -15.49 7.95
C LEU A 23 -6.28 -16.45 7.43
N GLN A 24 -7.29 -16.75 8.23
CA GLN A 24 -8.38 -17.64 7.84
C GLN A 24 -9.36 -16.99 6.85
N TYR A 25 -9.71 -15.71 7.04
CA TYR A 25 -10.84 -15.09 6.33
C TYR A 25 -10.50 -13.86 5.50
N ALA A 26 -9.48 -13.08 5.88
CA ALA A 26 -9.24 -11.76 5.28
C ALA A 26 -7.96 -11.70 4.43
N VAL A 27 -6.87 -12.28 4.92
CA VAL A 27 -5.56 -12.34 4.27
C VAL A 27 -5.29 -13.79 3.87
N THR A 28 -5.88 -14.17 2.76
CA THR A 28 -5.69 -15.44 2.05
C THR A 28 -4.84 -15.21 0.80
N PRO A 29 -4.27 -16.27 0.17
CA PRO A 29 -3.55 -16.11 -1.10
C PRO A 29 -4.39 -15.44 -2.19
N LYS A 30 -5.69 -15.75 -2.26
CA LYS A 30 -6.61 -15.15 -3.25
C LYS A 30 -6.79 -13.65 -3.01
N THR A 31 -7.07 -13.26 -1.77
CA THR A 31 -7.26 -11.85 -1.41
C THR A 31 -5.96 -11.06 -1.54
N ASP A 32 -4.80 -11.68 -1.29
CA ASP A 32 -3.49 -11.06 -1.49
C ASP A 32 -3.24 -10.73 -2.97
N VAL A 33 -3.53 -11.66 -3.88
CA VAL A 33 -3.46 -11.40 -5.34
C VAL A 33 -4.44 -10.30 -5.76
N LEU A 34 -5.67 -10.31 -5.23
CA LEU A 34 -6.65 -9.26 -5.50
C LEU A 34 -6.20 -7.87 -5.03
N LEU A 35 -5.48 -7.79 -3.91
CA LEU A 35 -4.85 -6.55 -3.44
C LEU A 35 -3.66 -6.15 -4.34
N MET A 36 -2.85 -7.11 -4.75
CA MET A 36 -1.63 -6.87 -5.53
C MET A 36 -1.92 -6.24 -6.91
N ILE A 37 -3.06 -6.54 -7.53
CA ILE A 37 -3.45 -5.97 -8.84
C ILE A 37 -3.52 -4.42 -8.79
N PRO A 38 -4.36 -3.79 -7.94
CA PRO A 38 -4.39 -2.34 -7.83
C PRO A 38 -3.11 -1.75 -7.23
N MET A 39 -2.34 -2.51 -6.42
CA MET A 39 -0.99 -2.07 -5.98
C MET A 39 -0.05 -1.90 -7.18
N THR A 40 0.01 -2.91 -8.05
CA THR A 40 0.85 -2.92 -9.25
C THR A 40 0.47 -1.78 -10.18
N TYR A 41 -0.83 -1.59 -10.42
CA TYR A 41 -1.32 -0.46 -11.20
C TYR A 41 -0.90 0.89 -10.60
N ALA A 42 -1.05 1.07 -9.29
CA ALA A 42 -0.66 2.29 -8.60
C ALA A 42 0.86 2.55 -8.66
N ALA A 43 1.69 1.50 -8.52
CA ALA A 43 3.14 1.62 -8.64
C ALA A 43 3.55 2.06 -10.05
N ILE A 44 3.05 1.37 -11.09
CA ILE A 44 3.38 1.69 -12.49
C ILE A 44 2.93 3.12 -12.84
N THR A 45 1.67 3.45 -12.58
CA THR A 45 1.14 4.79 -12.88
C THR A 45 1.85 5.87 -12.09
N GLY A 46 2.17 5.64 -10.81
CA GLY A 46 2.94 6.54 -9.98
C GLY A 46 4.33 6.81 -10.56
N ILE A 47 5.07 5.77 -10.99
CA ILE A 47 6.40 5.90 -11.61
C ILE A 47 6.31 6.69 -12.92
N LEU A 48 5.39 6.32 -13.82
CA LEU A 48 5.26 6.93 -15.14
C LEU A 48 4.86 8.41 -15.07
N THR A 49 4.02 8.76 -14.09
CA THR A 49 3.49 10.12 -13.94
C THR A 49 4.31 10.98 -12.96
N TYR A 50 5.29 10.41 -12.25
CA TYR A 50 6.05 11.12 -11.21
C TYR A 50 6.66 12.44 -11.69
N ARG A 51 7.25 12.45 -12.90
CA ARG A 51 7.86 13.66 -13.49
C ARG A 51 6.84 14.77 -13.81
N ARG A 52 5.56 14.43 -13.88
CA ARG A 52 4.45 15.36 -14.13
C ARG A 52 3.75 15.80 -12.84
N MET A 53 4.09 15.23 -11.69
CA MET A 53 3.49 15.61 -10.41
C MET A 53 4.01 16.96 -9.95
N VAL A 54 3.10 17.82 -9.51
CA VAL A 54 3.40 19.12 -8.92
C VAL A 54 3.23 19.02 -7.41
N PHE A 55 4.31 19.28 -6.68
CA PHE A 55 4.34 19.18 -5.23
C PHE A 55 4.16 20.55 -4.58
N ALA A 56 3.20 20.64 -3.65
CA ALA A 56 2.98 21.84 -2.84
C ALA A 56 4.21 22.32 -2.04
N ASN A 57 5.05 21.41 -1.54
CA ASN A 57 6.29 21.71 -0.82
C ASN A 57 7.22 20.47 -0.78
N ARG A 58 8.44 20.63 -0.22
CA ARG A 58 9.42 19.53 -0.09
C ARG A 58 8.92 18.36 0.75
N VAL A 59 8.15 18.63 1.81
CA VAL A 59 7.61 17.56 2.68
C VAL A 59 6.60 16.71 1.91
N HIS A 60 5.73 17.34 1.13
CA HIS A 60 4.78 16.65 0.25
C HIS A 60 5.51 15.81 -0.80
N GLN A 61 6.58 16.34 -1.40
CA GLN A 61 7.42 15.58 -2.32
C GLN A 61 8.01 14.34 -1.65
N VAL A 62 8.69 14.49 -0.52
CA VAL A 62 9.31 13.37 0.22
C VAL A 62 8.27 12.33 0.61
N ALA A 63 7.11 12.75 1.13
CA ALA A 63 6.05 11.84 1.54
C ALA A 63 5.51 11.03 0.36
N LEU A 64 5.30 11.67 -0.80
CA LEU A 64 4.88 10.95 -2.00
C LEU A 64 5.96 10.04 -2.55
N THR A 65 7.22 10.48 -2.60
CA THR A 65 8.32 9.63 -3.02
C THR A 65 8.41 8.39 -2.13
N ALA A 66 8.33 8.56 -0.81
CA ALA A 66 8.30 7.46 0.15
C ALA A 66 7.10 6.53 -0.10
N SER A 67 5.92 7.07 -0.37
CA SER A 67 4.74 6.27 -0.71
C SER A 67 4.92 5.46 -2.00
N LEU A 68 5.57 6.05 -3.01
CA LEU A 68 5.81 5.41 -4.29
C LEU A 68 6.87 4.31 -4.15
N VAL A 69 7.93 4.56 -3.39
CA VAL A 69 8.95 3.56 -3.07
C VAL A 69 8.31 2.42 -2.28
N TYR A 70 7.53 2.72 -1.25
CA TYR A 70 6.82 1.73 -0.44
C TYR A 70 5.92 0.83 -1.30
N ILE A 71 5.04 1.40 -2.13
CA ILE A 71 4.14 0.59 -2.95
C ILE A 71 4.90 -0.23 -4.00
N THR A 72 5.93 0.36 -4.60
CA THR A 72 6.75 -0.32 -5.63
C THR A 72 7.54 -1.47 -5.02
N ALA A 73 8.11 -1.32 -3.83
CA ALA A 73 8.83 -2.38 -3.14
C ALA A 73 7.88 -3.44 -2.56
N SER A 74 6.65 -3.07 -2.21
CA SER A 74 5.65 -4.01 -1.68
C SER A 74 5.15 -4.97 -2.76
N VAL A 75 5.03 -4.54 -4.02
CA VAL A 75 4.54 -5.41 -5.11
C VAL A 75 5.37 -6.69 -5.28
N PRO A 76 6.72 -6.63 -5.39
CA PRO A 76 7.56 -7.84 -5.40
C PRO A 76 7.40 -8.73 -4.18
N LEU A 77 7.19 -8.15 -2.99
CA LEU A 77 6.94 -8.92 -1.78
C LEU A 77 5.61 -9.69 -1.89
N HIS A 78 4.54 -9.01 -2.30
CA HIS A 78 3.24 -9.65 -2.56
C HIS A 78 3.32 -10.73 -3.64
N PHE A 79 4.05 -10.46 -4.71
CA PHE A 79 4.29 -11.46 -5.75
C PHE A 79 5.03 -12.69 -5.19
N TYR A 80 6.09 -12.47 -4.42
CA TYR A 80 6.89 -13.56 -3.86
C TYR A 80 6.07 -14.42 -2.89
N VAL A 81 5.32 -13.80 -1.99
CA VAL A 81 4.47 -14.53 -1.04
C VAL A 81 3.35 -15.27 -1.76
N ALA A 82 2.65 -14.61 -2.70
CA ALA A 82 1.50 -15.18 -3.39
C ALA A 82 1.84 -16.24 -4.43
N PHE A 83 3.00 -16.17 -5.09
CA PHE A 83 3.36 -17.09 -6.20
C PHE A 83 4.48 -18.06 -5.86
N VAL A 84 5.47 -17.65 -5.07
CA VAL A 84 6.64 -18.48 -4.75
C VAL A 84 6.43 -19.25 -3.45
N MET A 85 6.09 -18.56 -2.37
CA MET A 85 5.90 -19.21 -1.06
C MET A 85 4.53 -19.86 -0.92
N GLN A 86 3.49 -19.29 -1.54
CA GLN A 86 2.09 -19.71 -1.36
C GLN A 86 1.63 -19.68 0.12
N ASP A 87 2.27 -18.87 0.95
CA ASP A 87 2.04 -18.81 2.39
C ASP A 87 2.02 -17.36 2.90
N VAL A 88 0.80 -16.87 3.14
CA VAL A 88 0.53 -15.51 3.62
C VAL A 88 0.79 -15.32 5.12
N SER A 89 1.04 -16.40 5.88
CA SER A 89 1.43 -16.29 7.29
C SER A 89 2.77 -15.57 7.47
N VAL A 90 3.61 -15.59 6.44
CA VAL A 90 4.90 -14.87 6.39
C VAL A 90 4.72 -13.37 6.70
N TYR A 91 3.61 -12.75 6.29
CA TYR A 91 3.34 -11.36 6.66
C TYR A 91 3.19 -11.14 8.15
N VAL A 92 2.50 -12.06 8.83
CA VAL A 92 2.25 -11.97 10.26
C VAL A 92 3.54 -12.21 11.05
N HIS A 93 4.35 -13.18 10.62
CA HIS A 93 5.62 -13.51 11.27
C HIS A 93 6.68 -12.44 11.06
N MET A 94 6.76 -11.87 9.85
CA MET A 94 7.71 -10.79 9.55
C MET A 94 7.26 -9.45 10.13
N PHE A 95 5.94 -9.20 10.15
CA PHE A 95 5.36 -7.95 10.62
C PHE A 95 4.32 -8.22 11.70
N GLY A 96 4.74 -8.04 12.95
CA GLY A 96 3.84 -8.11 14.11
C GLY A 96 2.71 -7.06 14.06
N VAL A 97 1.76 -7.16 14.99
CA VAL A 97 0.55 -6.30 15.00
C VAL A 97 0.85 -4.80 15.07
N TRP A 98 2.00 -4.40 15.64
CA TRP A 98 2.47 -3.01 15.70
C TRP A 98 2.56 -2.37 14.31
N PHE A 99 2.88 -3.15 13.28
CA PHE A 99 2.98 -2.67 11.90
C PHE A 99 1.61 -2.26 11.37
N SER A 100 0.55 -2.99 11.73
CA SER A 100 -0.82 -2.63 11.37
C SER A 100 -1.25 -1.31 12.03
N TRP A 101 -0.87 -1.10 13.29
CA TRP A 101 -1.10 0.18 13.97
C TRP A 101 -0.34 1.34 13.31
N LEU A 102 0.93 1.14 12.96
CA LEU A 102 1.71 2.14 12.23
C LEU A 102 1.03 2.52 10.90
N LEU A 103 0.56 1.52 10.15
CA LEU A 103 -0.08 1.74 8.86
C LEU A 103 -1.41 2.50 9.00
N ILE A 104 -2.27 2.06 9.92
CA ILE A 104 -3.60 2.67 10.13
C ILE A 104 -3.50 4.08 10.69
N CYS A 105 -2.65 4.31 11.70
CA CYS A 105 -2.63 5.59 12.43
C CYS A 105 -1.80 6.66 11.73
N LEU A 106 -0.73 6.27 11.01
CA LEU A 106 0.22 7.22 10.45
C LEU A 106 0.31 7.14 8.92
N VAL A 107 0.66 5.97 8.39
CA VAL A 107 1.08 5.86 6.98
C VAL A 107 -0.09 6.08 6.03
N TYR A 108 -1.21 5.39 6.24
CA TYR A 108 -2.38 5.51 5.36
C TYR A 108 -3.03 6.90 5.42
N PRO A 109 -3.30 7.52 6.59
CA PRO A 109 -3.80 8.89 6.66
C PRO A 109 -2.86 9.89 5.97
N ALA A 110 -1.54 9.76 6.19
CA ALA A 110 -0.55 10.63 5.56
C ALA A 110 -0.57 10.47 4.04
N PHE A 111 -0.56 9.23 3.52
CA PHE A 111 -0.58 8.99 2.09
C PHE A 111 -1.89 9.45 1.45
N LEU A 112 -3.03 9.24 2.09
CA LEU A 112 -4.32 9.73 1.60
C LEU A 112 -4.33 11.25 1.50
N PHE A 113 -3.91 11.95 2.55
CA PHE A 113 -3.84 13.40 2.58
C PHE A 113 -2.90 13.96 1.50
N MET A 114 -1.72 13.36 1.35
CA MET A 114 -0.75 13.80 0.35
C MET A 114 -1.23 13.53 -1.08
N LEU A 115 -1.75 12.32 -1.35
CA LEU A 115 -2.30 11.98 -2.67
C LEU A 115 -3.47 12.88 -3.07
N TRP A 116 -4.32 13.29 -2.12
CA TRP A 116 -5.40 14.25 -2.36
C TRP A 116 -4.89 15.62 -2.82
N ARG A 117 -3.68 16.00 -2.39
CA ARG A 117 -3.06 17.29 -2.72
C ARG A 117 -2.25 17.27 -4.02
N VAL A 118 -2.09 16.11 -4.66
CA VAL A 118 -1.34 15.98 -5.90
C VAL A 118 -2.05 16.71 -7.02
N ARG A 119 -1.28 17.50 -7.75
CA ARG A 119 -1.69 18.08 -9.02
C ARG A 119 -0.75 17.56 -10.10
N TYR A 120 -1.22 17.51 -11.33
CA TYR A 120 -0.40 17.19 -12.48
C TYR A 120 -0.18 18.45 -13.30
N GLN A 121 0.98 18.56 -13.95
CA GLN A 121 1.18 19.60 -14.95
C GLN A 121 0.18 19.39 -16.08
N ASP A 122 -0.64 20.39 -16.35
CA ASP A 122 -1.48 20.40 -17.54
C ASP A 122 -0.55 20.37 -18.76
N GLY A 123 -0.76 19.40 -19.64
CA GLY A 123 0.06 19.18 -20.83
C GLY A 123 -0.18 20.27 -21.89
N ALA A 124 -0.06 21.54 -21.54
CA ALA A 124 0.08 22.62 -22.50
C ALA A 124 1.58 22.80 -22.75
N LYS A 125 2.05 22.22 -23.87
CA LYS A 125 3.17 22.81 -24.59
C LYS A 125 2.64 23.96 -25.43
#